data_AF-A0A1B1K9S4-F1
#
_entry.id   AF-A0A1B1K9S4-F1
#
_cell.length_a   1.000
_cell.length_b   1.000
_cell.length_c   1.000
_cell.angle_alpha   90.00
_cell.angle_beta   90.00
_cell.angle_gamma   90.00
#
_symmetry.space_group_name_H-M   'P 1'
#
loop_
_entity.id
_entity.type
_entity.pdbx_description
1 polymer ?
#
loop_
_entity_poly.entity_id
_entity_poly.type
_entity_poly.pdbx_seq_one_letter_code
_entity_poly.pdbx_strand_id
1 'polypeptide(L)'
;MFRATEALDIIDQVIADSKIEPTDRVATARDNIAELVDRRANVLDGLTKANAAIDADIDTLALHVVTGQLTPTEVVSRLSEAGRRDERAFTSLKNKTGHAFDREAEFELRKLGDALVYDVLAPWAERIVTDLTEVAGVVVEHGHRSAPQSDRHQPAYDRATELVTELHKVWVTTAALRGRGILTSDDALDARLYAFQAPHKLADLSTEHREVWWTCYAVVNGAKPCIRSVDEIRGAQLAA
;
A
#
# COMPACT_ATOMS: atom_id res chain seq x y z
N MET A 1 1.92 -8.49 -10.61
CA MET A 1 1.92 -9.77 -9.88
C MET A 1 2.97 -9.69 -8.80
N PHE A 2 2.53 -9.69 -7.55
CA PHE A 2 3.39 -9.60 -6.36
C PHE A 2 3.71 -11.00 -5.85
N ARG A 3 4.84 -11.17 -5.16
CA ARG A 3 5.02 -12.35 -4.32
C ARG A 3 4.10 -12.26 -3.11
N ALA A 4 3.65 -13.39 -2.56
CA ALA A 4 2.81 -13.37 -1.36
C ALA A 4 3.47 -12.62 -0.18
N THR A 5 4.79 -12.76 -0.01
CA THR A 5 5.55 -12.01 1.01
C THR A 5 5.58 -10.51 0.73
N GLU A 6 5.71 -10.12 -0.53
CA GLU A 6 5.70 -8.71 -0.92
C GLU A 6 4.33 -8.07 -0.65
N ALA A 7 3.23 -8.80 -0.88
CA ALA A 7 1.90 -8.33 -0.53
C ALA A 7 1.74 -8.10 0.98
N LEU A 8 2.28 -9.01 1.81
CA LEU A 8 2.30 -8.86 3.27
C LEU A 8 3.16 -7.67 3.70
N ASP A 9 4.36 -7.55 3.15
CA ASP A 9 5.29 -6.46 3.47
C ASP A 9 4.67 -5.09 3.15
N ILE A 10 3.92 -4.98 2.04
CA ILE A 10 3.21 -3.75 1.67
C ILE A 10 2.20 -3.33 2.74
N ILE A 11 1.32 -4.25 3.16
CA ILE A 11 0.27 -3.93 4.13
C ILE A 11 0.86 -3.69 5.54
N ASP A 12 1.86 -4.47 5.94
CA ASP A 12 2.58 -4.29 7.20
C ASP A 12 3.27 -2.94 7.27
N GLN A 13 3.95 -2.53 6.19
CA GLN A 13 4.62 -1.23 6.13
C GLN A 13 3.61 -0.08 6.23
N VAL A 14 2.47 -0.17 5.53
CA VAL A 14 1.40 0.85 5.59
C VAL A 14 0.84 0.97 7.00
N ILE A 15 0.55 -0.14 7.67
CA ILE A 15 0.03 -0.15 9.04
C ILE A 15 1.07 0.44 10.00
N ALA A 16 2.30 -0.08 9.96
CA ALA A 16 3.37 0.33 10.87
C ALA A 16 3.72 1.82 10.74
N ASP A 17 3.79 2.33 9.51
CA ASP A 17 4.12 3.73 9.25
C ASP A 17 3.00 4.68 9.65
N SER A 18 1.74 4.28 9.41
CA SER A 18 0.59 5.14 9.66
C SER A 18 0.38 5.42 11.13
N LYS A 19 0.72 4.48 12.02
CA LYS A 19 0.33 4.51 13.44
C LYS A 19 -1.18 4.75 13.60
N ILE A 20 -1.97 4.31 12.63
CA ILE A 20 -3.43 4.29 12.67
C ILE A 20 -3.81 2.85 13.00
N GLU A 21 -4.71 2.68 13.97
CA GLU A 21 -5.23 1.34 14.28
C GLU A 21 -6.00 0.84 13.05
N PRO A 22 -5.61 -0.29 12.45
CA PRO A 22 -6.28 -0.81 11.27
C PRO A 22 -7.72 -1.19 11.61
N THR A 23 -8.63 -0.96 10.68
CA THR A 23 -10.00 -1.48 10.79
C THR A 23 -10.00 -3.00 10.72
N ASP A 24 -11.08 -3.64 11.20
CA ASP A 24 -11.26 -5.11 11.10
C ASP A 24 -11.06 -5.63 9.68
N ARG A 25 -11.47 -4.84 8.68
CA ARG A 25 -11.30 -5.18 7.26
C ARG A 25 -9.83 -5.24 6.85
N VAL A 26 -9.03 -4.24 7.23
CA VAL A 26 -7.59 -4.20 6.93
C VAL A 26 -6.85 -5.29 7.71
N ALA A 27 -7.19 -5.48 8.99
CA ALA A 27 -6.62 -6.54 9.83
C ALA A 27 -6.93 -7.93 9.27
N THR A 28 -8.18 -8.20 8.87
CA THR A 28 -8.58 -9.49 8.27
C THR A 28 -7.81 -9.77 6.97
N ALA A 29 -7.68 -8.78 6.09
CA ALA A 29 -6.92 -8.95 4.84
C ALA A 29 -5.44 -9.22 5.11
N ARG A 30 -4.84 -8.52 6.08
CA ARG A 30 -3.46 -8.77 6.53
C ARG A 30 -3.29 -10.20 7.03
N ASP A 31 -4.18 -10.66 7.90
CA ASP A 31 -4.13 -12.00 8.50
C ASP A 31 -4.33 -13.10 7.44
N ASN A 32 -5.26 -12.89 6.49
CA ASN A 32 -5.44 -13.79 5.35
C ASN A 32 -4.16 -13.90 4.49
N ILE A 33 -3.52 -12.77 4.19
CA ILE A 33 -2.27 -12.75 3.42
C ILE A 33 -1.14 -13.44 4.21
N ALA A 34 -1.05 -13.22 5.53
CA ALA A 34 -0.08 -13.88 6.38
C ALA A 34 -0.28 -15.41 6.39
N GLU A 35 -1.53 -15.88 6.52
CA GLU A 35 -1.85 -17.30 6.42
C GLU A 35 -1.44 -17.88 5.06
N LEU A 36 -1.68 -17.16 3.95
CA LEU A 36 -1.26 -17.57 2.62
C LEU A 36 0.28 -17.68 2.50
N VAL A 37 1.03 -16.76 3.10
CA VAL A 37 2.50 -16.81 3.15
C VAL A 37 2.99 -18.06 3.91
N ASP A 38 2.41 -18.34 5.07
CA ASP A 38 2.78 -19.50 5.89
C ASP A 38 2.41 -20.82 5.20
N ARG A 39 1.19 -20.90 4.63
CA ARG A 39 0.74 -22.06 3.86
C ARG A 39 1.62 -22.30 2.65
N ARG A 40 2.00 -21.24 1.93
CA ARG A 40 2.94 -21.31 0.80
C ARG A 40 4.28 -21.89 1.24
N ALA A 41 4.84 -21.43 2.36
CA ALA A 41 6.12 -21.95 2.87
C ALA A 41 6.02 -23.45 3.20
N ASN A 42 4.98 -23.84 3.94
CA ASN A 42 4.75 -25.24 4.34
C ASN A 42 4.53 -26.17 3.15
N VAL A 43 3.74 -25.74 2.17
CA VAL A 43 3.48 -26.51 0.93
C VAL A 43 4.76 -26.67 0.12
N LEU A 44 5.51 -25.60 -0.11
CA LEU A 44 6.71 -25.66 -0.94
C LEU A 44 7.83 -26.47 -0.28
N ASP A 45 7.94 -26.42 1.05
CA ASP A 45 8.83 -27.30 1.83
C ASP A 45 8.40 -28.76 1.73
N GLY A 46 7.10 -29.05 1.93
CA GLY A 46 6.52 -30.38 1.81
C GLY A 46 6.75 -30.98 0.41
N LEU A 47 6.50 -30.22 -0.65
CA LEU A 47 6.80 -30.62 -2.02
C LEU A 47 8.30 -30.92 -2.18
N THR A 48 9.18 -30.03 -1.71
CA THR A 48 10.64 -30.20 -1.82
C THR A 48 11.13 -31.49 -1.13
N LYS A 49 10.57 -31.82 0.03
CA LYS A 49 10.89 -33.05 0.77
C LYS A 49 10.34 -34.32 0.10
N ALA A 50 9.23 -34.21 -0.63
CA ALA A 50 8.53 -35.35 -1.19
C ALA A 50 9.29 -36.07 -2.31
N ASN A 51 10.15 -35.38 -3.07
CA ASN A 51 10.99 -35.94 -4.15
C ASN A 51 10.28 -37.03 -5.00
N ALA A 52 9.03 -36.76 -5.36
CA ALA A 52 8.08 -37.77 -5.85
C ALA A 52 7.87 -37.72 -7.37
N ALA A 53 7.40 -38.85 -7.90
CA ALA A 53 6.91 -38.99 -9.26
C ALA A 53 5.72 -38.04 -9.55
N ILE A 54 5.51 -37.63 -10.81
CA ILE A 54 4.33 -36.84 -11.20
C ILE A 54 3.76 -37.40 -12.50
N ASP A 55 2.49 -37.81 -12.50
CA ASP A 55 1.72 -38.20 -13.70
C ASP A 55 0.29 -37.60 -13.67
N ALA A 56 0.16 -36.37 -13.15
CA ALA A 56 -1.13 -35.73 -12.88
C ALA A 56 -1.24 -34.34 -13.55
N ASP A 57 -2.47 -33.89 -13.77
CA ASP A 57 -2.79 -32.53 -14.19
C ASP A 57 -2.30 -31.51 -13.14
N ILE A 58 -1.12 -30.97 -13.42
CA ILE A 58 -0.34 -30.07 -12.55
C ILE A 58 -1.13 -28.81 -12.21
N ASP A 59 -1.94 -28.30 -13.15
CA ASP A 59 -2.71 -27.08 -12.94
C ASP A 59 -3.85 -27.29 -11.95
N THR A 60 -4.56 -28.40 -12.07
CA THR A 60 -5.63 -28.79 -11.14
C THR A 60 -5.08 -29.04 -9.73
N LEU A 61 -3.94 -29.73 -9.60
CA LEU A 61 -3.31 -29.94 -8.30
C LEU A 61 -2.88 -28.63 -7.64
N ALA A 62 -2.20 -27.74 -8.37
CA ALA A 62 -1.77 -26.44 -7.84
C ALA A 62 -2.96 -25.62 -7.34
N LEU A 63 -4.08 -25.63 -8.05
CA LEU A 63 -5.31 -24.95 -7.65
C LEU A 63 -5.94 -25.55 -6.39
N HIS A 64 -6.02 -26.88 -6.30
CA HIS A 64 -6.57 -27.56 -5.12
C HIS A 64 -5.74 -27.32 -3.85
N VAL A 65 -4.42 -27.13 -3.97
CA VAL A 65 -3.56 -26.80 -2.82
C VAL A 65 -3.86 -25.39 -2.28
N VAL A 66 -4.00 -24.41 -3.18
CA VAL A 66 -4.25 -23.02 -2.78
C VAL A 66 -5.64 -22.86 -2.21
N THR A 67 -6.65 -23.47 -2.83
CA THR A 67 -8.04 -23.46 -2.35
C THR A 67 -8.26 -24.29 -1.08
N GLY A 68 -7.23 -24.99 -0.59
CA GLY A 68 -7.32 -25.83 0.61
C GLY A 68 -8.12 -27.12 0.42
N GLN A 69 -8.46 -27.47 -0.82
CA GLN A 69 -9.13 -28.72 -1.16
C GLN A 69 -8.22 -29.95 -1.03
N LEU A 70 -6.90 -29.74 -1.08
CA LEU A 70 -5.91 -30.75 -0.77
C LEU A 70 -4.89 -30.21 0.23
N THR A 71 -4.64 -31.00 1.27
CA THR A 71 -3.54 -30.77 2.20
C THR A 71 -2.19 -31.05 1.53
N PRO A 72 -1.09 -30.46 2.01
CA PRO A 72 0.25 -30.76 1.49
C PRO A 72 0.56 -32.26 1.47
N THR A 73 0.11 -32.99 2.49
CA THR A 73 0.30 -34.44 2.60
C THR A 73 -0.49 -35.21 1.53
N GLU A 74 -1.74 -34.84 1.27
CA GLU A 74 -2.55 -35.47 0.21
C GLU A 74 -1.99 -35.22 -1.19
N VAL A 75 -1.40 -34.04 -1.42
CA VAL A 75 -0.70 -33.73 -2.66
C VAL A 75 0.51 -34.64 -2.82
N VAL A 76 1.33 -34.77 -1.78
CA VAL A 76 2.50 -35.67 -1.79
C VAL A 76 2.09 -37.12 -2.00
N SER A 77 1.03 -37.59 -1.35
CA SER A 77 0.48 -38.94 -1.55
C SER A 77 0.05 -39.16 -3.00
N ARG A 78 -0.73 -38.24 -3.59
CA ARG A 78 -1.18 -38.34 -5.00
C ARG A 78 -0.03 -38.31 -6.00
N LEU A 79 1.03 -37.57 -5.71
CA LEU A 79 2.25 -37.56 -6.52
C LEU A 79 2.99 -38.90 -6.41
N SER A 80 3.12 -39.45 -5.20
CA SER A 80 3.83 -40.73 -4.98
C SER A 80 3.16 -41.94 -5.67
N GLU A 81 1.83 -41.95 -5.80
CA GLU A 81 1.05 -43.00 -6.46
C GLU A 81 1.22 -43.03 -7.99
N ALA A 82 1.68 -41.92 -8.58
CA ALA A 82 1.69 -41.69 -10.03
C ALA A 82 2.89 -42.32 -10.79
N GLY A 83 3.85 -42.92 -10.08
CA GLY A 83 4.70 -43.96 -10.67
C GLY A 83 5.63 -43.57 -11.84
N ARG A 84 6.09 -42.31 -11.99
CA ARG A 84 7.25 -41.90 -12.82
C ARG A 84 7.90 -40.59 -12.35
N ARG A 85 9.22 -40.58 -12.13
CA ARG A 85 9.99 -39.37 -11.75
C ARG A 85 10.24 -38.50 -12.97
N ASP A 86 9.58 -37.35 -13.04
CA ASP A 86 9.90 -36.27 -13.98
C ASP A 86 10.24 -34.99 -13.20
N GLU A 87 11.53 -34.67 -13.14
CA GLU A 87 12.07 -33.49 -12.46
C GLU A 87 11.56 -32.17 -13.07
N ARG A 88 11.29 -32.16 -14.38
CA ARG A 88 10.72 -30.98 -15.05
C ARG A 88 9.27 -30.77 -14.64
N ALA A 89 8.48 -31.84 -14.61
CA ALA A 89 7.10 -31.80 -14.13
C ALA A 89 7.03 -31.34 -12.66
N PHE A 90 7.93 -31.85 -11.81
CA PHE A 90 8.02 -31.44 -10.41
C PHE A 90 8.38 -29.97 -10.21
N THR A 91 9.38 -29.49 -10.96
CA THR A 91 9.74 -28.07 -10.96
C THR A 91 8.58 -27.20 -11.44
N SER A 92 7.85 -27.65 -12.47
CA SER A 92 6.66 -26.97 -12.98
C SER A 92 5.55 -26.88 -11.91
N LEU A 93 5.25 -27.96 -11.19
CA LEU A 93 4.27 -27.97 -10.11
C LEU A 93 4.64 -27.02 -8.98
N LYS A 94 5.90 -27.04 -8.53
CA LYS A 94 6.39 -26.14 -7.48
C LYS A 94 6.20 -24.68 -7.88
N ASN A 95 6.58 -24.33 -9.11
CA ASN A 95 6.45 -22.97 -9.62
C ASN A 95 4.98 -22.56 -9.75
N LYS A 96 4.13 -23.40 -10.36
CA LYS A 96 2.69 -23.13 -10.52
C LYS A 96 1.97 -22.98 -9.18
N THR A 97 2.32 -23.80 -8.19
CA THR A 97 1.80 -23.71 -6.82
C THR A 97 2.21 -22.40 -6.17
N GLY A 98 3.49 -22.02 -6.25
CA GLY A 98 3.97 -20.73 -5.77
C GLY A 98 3.23 -19.55 -6.42
N HIS A 99 3.08 -19.57 -7.75
CA HIS A 99 2.34 -18.56 -8.49
C HIS A 99 0.85 -18.50 -8.14
N ALA A 100 0.23 -19.61 -7.77
CA ALA A 100 -1.16 -19.62 -7.34
C ALA A 100 -1.34 -18.93 -5.98
N PHE A 101 -0.44 -19.17 -5.00
CA PHE A 101 -0.42 -18.42 -3.73
C PHE A 101 -0.12 -16.93 -3.94
N ASP A 102 0.84 -16.61 -4.80
CA ASP A 102 1.22 -15.22 -5.12
C ASP A 102 0.01 -14.45 -5.70
N ARG A 103 -0.78 -15.09 -6.58
CA ARG A 103 -2.02 -14.51 -7.14
C ARG A 103 -3.11 -14.33 -6.09
N GLU A 104 -3.30 -15.29 -5.19
CA GLU A 104 -4.33 -15.19 -4.15
C GLU A 104 -4.00 -14.06 -3.15
N ALA A 105 -2.74 -13.94 -2.75
CA ALA A 105 -2.28 -12.86 -1.88
C ALA A 105 -2.43 -11.48 -2.56
N GLU A 106 -2.09 -11.37 -3.85
CA GLU A 106 -2.35 -10.15 -4.63
C GLU A 106 -3.85 -9.84 -4.71
N PHE A 107 -4.70 -10.85 -4.87
CA PHE A 107 -6.15 -10.67 -4.92
C PHE A 107 -6.71 -10.15 -3.60
N GLU A 108 -6.31 -10.74 -2.47
CA GLU A 108 -6.71 -10.26 -1.13
C GLU A 108 -6.25 -8.81 -0.88
N LEU A 109 -5.03 -8.45 -1.29
CA LEU A 109 -4.55 -7.07 -1.19
C LEU A 109 -5.35 -6.11 -2.07
N ARG A 110 -5.63 -6.48 -3.32
CA ARG A 110 -6.42 -5.66 -4.26
C ARG A 110 -7.89 -5.54 -3.87
N LYS A 111 -8.43 -6.53 -3.17
CA LYS A 111 -9.80 -6.52 -2.62
C LYS A 111 -10.02 -5.36 -1.65
N LEU A 112 -8.98 -4.96 -0.92
CA LEU A 112 -9.04 -3.74 -0.12
C LEU A 112 -9.25 -2.53 -1.04
N GLY A 113 -8.41 -2.37 -2.05
CA GLY A 113 -8.55 -1.27 -3.00
C GLY A 113 -8.59 0.08 -2.29
N ASP A 114 -9.53 0.94 -2.68
CA ASP A 114 -9.72 2.26 -2.08
C ASP A 114 -10.21 2.21 -0.62
N ALA A 115 -10.55 1.03 -0.07
CA ALA A 115 -10.70 0.85 1.38
C ALA A 115 -9.50 1.38 2.16
N LEU A 116 -8.28 1.16 1.65
CA LEU A 116 -7.04 1.60 2.28
C LEU A 116 -6.95 3.13 2.36
N VAL A 117 -7.60 3.85 1.43
CA VAL A 117 -7.70 5.31 1.49
C VAL A 117 -8.49 5.70 2.73
N TYR A 118 -9.69 5.16 2.91
CA TYR A 118 -10.59 5.55 3.98
C TYR A 118 -10.14 5.04 5.36
N ASP A 119 -9.62 3.82 5.42
CA ASP A 119 -9.36 3.13 6.68
C ASP A 119 -8.00 3.50 7.29
N VAL A 120 -7.03 3.94 6.48
CA VAL A 120 -5.65 4.18 6.93
C VAL A 120 -5.03 5.45 6.37
N LEU A 121 -4.97 5.60 5.04
CA LEU A 121 -4.15 6.65 4.42
C LEU A 121 -4.72 8.07 4.61
N ALA A 122 -6.03 8.25 4.47
CA ALA A 122 -6.67 9.54 4.71
C ALA A 122 -6.64 9.93 6.20
N PRO A 123 -6.99 9.05 7.16
CA PRO A 123 -6.79 9.33 8.59
C PRO A 123 -5.35 9.68 8.96
N TRP A 124 -4.37 9.00 8.35
CA TRP A 124 -2.96 9.29 8.55
C TRP A 124 -2.60 10.70 8.09
N ALA A 125 -2.99 11.08 6.86
CA ALA A 125 -2.77 12.44 6.36
C ALA A 125 -3.53 13.49 7.18
N GLU A 126 -4.77 13.22 7.59
CA GLU A 126 -5.60 14.13 8.38
C GLU A 126 -4.96 14.46 9.73
N ARG A 127 -4.41 13.45 10.43
CA ARG A 127 -3.65 13.67 11.67
C ARG A 127 -2.48 14.62 11.45
N ILE A 128 -1.68 14.38 10.41
CA ILE A 128 -0.51 15.22 10.10
C ILE A 128 -0.93 16.66 9.76
N VAL A 129 -1.97 16.83 8.97
CA VAL A 129 -2.48 18.15 8.55
C VAL A 129 -3.09 18.91 9.73
N THR A 130 -3.73 18.19 10.66
CA THR A 130 -4.24 18.77 11.92
C THR A 130 -3.08 19.36 12.73
N ASP A 131 -2.04 18.57 12.99
CA ASP A 131 -0.84 19.03 13.70
C ASP A 131 -0.14 20.17 12.95
N LEU A 132 -0.09 20.11 11.62
CA LEU A 132 0.57 21.13 10.80
C LEU A 132 -0.16 22.48 10.90
N THR A 133 -1.47 22.47 11.12
CA THR A 133 -2.28 23.71 11.27
C THR A 133 -1.82 24.55 12.47
N GLU A 134 -1.25 23.92 13.51
CA GLU A 134 -0.76 24.63 14.71
C GLU A 134 0.47 25.50 14.43
N VAL A 135 1.30 25.11 13.45
CA VAL A 135 2.59 25.77 13.16
C VAL A 135 2.63 26.45 11.78
N ALA A 136 1.71 26.10 10.87
CA ALA A 136 1.72 26.57 9.49
C ALA A 136 1.62 28.09 9.37
N GLY A 137 0.80 28.74 10.21
CA GLY A 137 0.67 30.21 10.21
C GLY A 137 1.99 30.92 10.47
N VAL A 138 2.78 30.42 11.44
CA VAL A 138 4.10 30.97 11.77
C VAL A 138 5.06 30.86 10.59
N VAL A 139 5.14 29.68 9.97
CA VAL A 139 6.02 29.44 8.82
C VAL A 139 5.63 30.33 7.63
N VAL A 140 4.33 30.48 7.36
CA VAL A 140 3.85 31.30 6.25
C VAL A 140 4.15 32.78 6.47
N GLU A 141 3.90 33.30 7.68
CA GLU A 141 4.15 34.70 8.05
C GLU A 141 5.63 35.08 7.99
N HIS A 142 6.53 34.17 8.40
CA HIS A 142 7.97 34.45 8.50
C HIS A 142 8.77 34.03 7.25
N GLY A 143 8.09 33.47 6.24
CA GLY A 143 8.62 33.24 4.91
C GLY A 143 9.31 31.88 4.70
N HIS A 144 9.74 31.64 3.46
CA HIS A 144 10.22 30.33 3.00
C HIS A 144 11.63 29.94 3.46
N ARG A 145 12.41 30.88 3.99
CA ARG A 145 13.76 30.61 4.49
C ARG A 145 13.64 30.05 5.89
N SER A 146 14.36 28.96 6.16
CA SER A 146 14.50 28.46 7.53
C SER A 146 15.02 29.58 8.42
N ALA A 147 14.43 29.71 9.60
CA ALA A 147 14.90 30.70 10.57
C ALA A 147 16.34 30.35 11.01
N PRO A 148 17.16 31.33 11.42
CA PRO A 148 18.42 31.03 12.10
C PRO A 148 18.15 30.19 13.36
N GLN A 149 19.10 29.33 13.78
CA GLN A 149 18.93 28.52 15.01
C GLN A 149 18.66 29.35 16.28
N SER A 150 19.03 30.63 16.29
CA SER A 150 18.77 31.56 17.39
C SER A 150 17.40 32.27 17.31
N ASP A 151 16.59 31.97 16.30
CA ASP A 151 15.26 32.55 16.13
C ASP A 151 14.24 31.84 17.02
N ARG A 152 13.37 32.61 17.67
CA ARG A 152 12.28 32.10 18.51
C ARG A 152 11.28 31.22 17.73
N HIS A 153 11.23 31.36 16.40
CA HIS A 153 10.34 30.61 15.53
C HIS A 153 10.95 29.28 15.03
N GLN A 154 12.23 29.02 15.30
CA GLN A 154 12.90 27.79 14.84
C GLN A 154 12.17 26.49 15.20
N PRO A 155 11.62 26.32 16.43
CA PRO A 155 10.87 25.11 16.77
C PRO A 155 9.65 24.85 15.87
N ALA A 156 8.98 25.91 15.39
CA ALA A 156 7.85 25.78 14.48
C ALA A 156 8.31 25.31 13.09
N TYR A 157 9.46 25.79 12.61
CA TYR A 157 10.06 25.34 11.34
C TYR A 157 10.52 23.88 11.43
N ASP A 158 11.15 23.48 12.53
CA ASP A 158 11.58 22.09 12.75
C ASP A 158 10.37 21.16 12.76
N ARG A 159 9.33 21.50 13.54
CA ARG A 159 8.09 20.72 13.61
C ARG A 159 7.37 20.65 12.26
N ALA A 160 7.28 21.77 11.53
CA ALA A 160 6.68 21.79 10.20
C ALA A 160 7.48 20.92 9.21
N THR A 161 8.81 20.92 9.31
CA THR A 161 9.67 20.08 8.45
C THR A 161 9.43 18.59 8.69
N GLU A 162 9.35 18.16 9.95
CA GLU A 162 9.00 16.79 10.32
C GLU A 162 7.64 16.37 9.75
N LEU A 163 6.60 17.20 9.99
CA LEU A 163 5.24 16.93 9.55
C LEU A 163 5.11 16.89 8.03
N VAL A 164 5.74 17.82 7.32
CA VAL A 164 5.73 17.84 5.84
C VAL A 164 6.46 16.62 5.27
N THR A 165 7.56 16.19 5.90
CA THR A 165 8.26 14.96 5.52
C THR A 165 7.36 13.73 5.71
N GLU A 166 6.64 13.67 6.84
CA GLU A 166 5.67 12.59 7.09
C GLU A 166 4.53 12.61 6.07
N LEU A 167 3.98 13.79 5.74
CA LEU A 167 2.92 13.95 4.75
C LEU A 167 3.37 13.51 3.35
N HIS A 168 4.60 13.90 2.95
CA HIS A 168 5.20 13.48 1.69
C HIS A 168 5.34 11.96 1.62
N LYS A 169 5.72 11.31 2.73
CA LYS A 169 5.74 9.85 2.83
C LYS A 169 4.36 9.24 2.56
N VAL A 170 3.28 9.81 3.10
CA VAL A 170 1.91 9.33 2.81
C VAL A 170 1.59 9.46 1.32
N TRP A 171 1.93 10.59 0.69
CA TRP A 171 1.69 10.79 -0.75
C TRP A 171 2.48 9.81 -1.62
N VAL A 172 3.76 9.60 -1.33
CA VAL A 172 4.61 8.65 -2.06
C VAL A 172 4.09 7.22 -1.90
N THR A 173 3.74 6.81 -0.68
CA THR A 173 3.15 5.49 -0.42
C THR A 173 1.84 5.31 -1.20
N THR A 174 0.95 6.30 -1.17
CA THR A 174 -0.32 6.24 -1.89
C THR A 174 -0.12 6.20 -3.40
N ALA A 175 0.79 7.00 -3.94
CA ALA A 175 1.13 6.99 -5.37
C ALA A 175 1.72 5.64 -5.79
N ALA A 176 2.59 5.03 -4.97
CA ALA A 176 3.14 3.71 -5.22
C ALA A 176 2.05 2.62 -5.24
N LEU A 177 1.07 2.68 -4.34
CA LEU A 177 -0.06 1.75 -4.34
C LEU A 177 -0.95 1.90 -5.58
N ARG A 178 -1.18 3.14 -6.07
CA ARG A 178 -1.85 3.39 -7.36
C ARG A 178 -1.06 2.86 -8.54
N GLY A 179 0.24 3.15 -8.61
CA GLY A 179 1.11 2.65 -9.68
C GLY A 179 1.22 1.12 -9.73
N ARG A 180 0.96 0.46 -8.59
CA ARG A 180 0.86 -1.00 -8.46
C ARG A 180 -0.53 -1.56 -8.80
N GLY A 181 -1.52 -0.71 -9.05
CA GLY A 181 -2.91 -1.09 -9.30
C GLY A 181 -3.59 -1.72 -8.08
N ILE A 182 -3.13 -1.38 -6.87
CA ILE A 182 -3.80 -1.73 -5.62
C ILE A 182 -4.91 -0.71 -5.36
N LEU A 183 -4.58 0.57 -5.40
CA LEU A 183 -5.56 1.66 -5.35
C LEU A 183 -6.07 1.98 -6.76
N THR A 184 -7.31 2.47 -6.85
CA THR A 184 -7.86 2.94 -8.13
C THR A 184 -7.10 4.17 -8.60
N SER A 185 -6.79 4.24 -9.90
CA SER A 185 -6.22 5.41 -10.55
C SER A 185 -6.97 5.74 -11.83
N ASP A 186 -6.99 7.03 -12.17
CA ASP A 186 -7.50 7.56 -13.41
C ASP A 186 -6.49 8.57 -13.96
N ASP A 187 -5.84 8.22 -15.07
CA ASP A 187 -4.79 9.01 -15.72
C ASP A 187 -5.33 10.30 -16.34
N ALA A 188 -6.65 10.41 -16.53
CA ALA A 188 -7.28 11.63 -17.02
C ALA A 188 -7.44 12.70 -15.92
N LEU A 189 -7.31 12.32 -14.64
CA LEU A 189 -7.42 13.25 -13.52
C LEU A 189 -6.08 13.96 -13.26
N ASP A 190 -6.15 15.25 -12.92
CA ASP A 190 -5.00 15.99 -12.42
C ASP A 190 -4.46 15.34 -11.13
N ALA A 191 -3.18 14.97 -11.13
CA ALA A 191 -2.52 14.32 -10.00
C ALA A 191 -2.68 15.09 -8.68
N ARG A 192 -2.79 16.42 -8.73
CA ARG A 192 -2.99 17.27 -7.54
C ARG A 192 -4.32 17.00 -6.84
N LEU A 193 -5.34 16.52 -7.54
CA LEU A 193 -6.66 16.22 -6.96
C LEU A 193 -6.61 15.03 -5.99
N TYR A 194 -5.61 14.16 -6.10
CA TYR A 194 -5.39 13.07 -5.14
C TYR A 194 -4.75 13.54 -3.84
N ALA A 195 -4.04 14.68 -3.87
CA ALA A 195 -3.24 15.20 -2.76
C ALA A 195 -3.86 16.45 -2.10
N PHE A 196 -4.82 17.12 -2.76
CA PHE A 196 -5.44 18.36 -2.29
C PHE A 196 -6.94 18.40 -2.60
N GLN A 197 -7.75 18.85 -1.64
CA GLN A 197 -9.19 19.03 -1.85
C GLN A 197 -9.47 20.23 -2.76
N ALA A 198 -8.69 21.30 -2.65
CA ALA A 198 -8.86 22.54 -3.40
C ALA A 198 -7.53 23.00 -4.03
N PRO A 199 -7.04 22.31 -5.09
CA PRO A 199 -5.73 22.58 -5.67
C PRO A 199 -5.62 23.98 -6.32
N HIS A 200 -6.73 24.62 -6.66
CA HIS A 200 -6.75 25.99 -7.17
C HIS A 200 -6.33 27.04 -6.11
N LYS A 201 -6.25 26.65 -4.83
CA LYS A 201 -5.79 27.51 -3.73
C LYS A 201 -4.31 27.31 -3.40
N LEU A 202 -3.59 26.49 -4.18
CA LEU A 202 -2.15 26.33 -4.01
C LEU A 202 -1.43 27.62 -4.44
N ALA A 203 -0.25 27.85 -3.87
CA ALA A 203 0.60 28.96 -4.30
C ALA A 203 1.01 28.77 -5.77
N ASP A 204 1.21 29.88 -6.48
CA ASP A 204 1.71 29.86 -7.85
C ASP A 204 3.10 29.19 -7.90
N LEU A 205 3.29 28.31 -8.87
CA LEU A 205 4.55 27.61 -9.15
C LEU A 205 5.67 28.57 -9.56
N SER A 206 5.32 29.78 -10.02
CA SER A 206 6.28 30.80 -10.43
C SER A 206 7.05 31.46 -9.28
N THR A 207 6.60 31.29 -8.05
CA THR A 207 7.25 31.91 -6.88
C THR A 207 8.27 30.93 -6.27
N GLU A 208 9.46 31.41 -5.89
CA GLU A 208 10.46 30.57 -5.22
C GLU A 208 9.91 30.06 -3.87
N HIS A 209 9.60 28.76 -3.81
CA HIS A 209 9.09 28.12 -2.60
C HIS A 209 10.00 26.97 -2.17
N ARG A 210 10.16 26.81 -0.85
CA ARG A 210 10.59 25.54 -0.25
C ARG A 210 9.35 24.70 0.05
N GLU A 211 9.45 23.38 -0.10
CA GLU A 211 8.33 22.43 0.07
C GLU A 211 7.60 22.60 1.42
N VAL A 212 8.34 22.85 2.50
CA VAL A 212 7.77 23.10 3.83
C VAL A 212 6.87 24.32 3.84
N TRP A 213 7.35 25.45 3.32
CA TRP A 213 6.55 26.68 3.24
C TRP A 213 5.35 26.50 2.33
N TRP A 214 5.54 25.85 1.16
CA TRP A 214 4.47 25.64 0.20
C TRP A 214 3.33 24.78 0.78
N THR A 215 3.68 23.75 1.54
CA THR A 215 2.70 22.88 2.21
C THR A 215 2.00 23.62 3.35
N CYS A 216 2.73 24.38 4.17
CA CYS A 216 2.13 25.26 5.19
C CYS A 216 1.18 26.30 4.56
N TYR A 217 1.57 26.90 3.43
CA TYR A 217 0.73 27.82 2.69
C TYR A 217 -0.54 27.13 2.18
N ALA A 218 -0.44 25.90 1.65
CA ALA A 218 -1.59 25.12 1.22
C ALA A 218 -2.58 24.85 2.37
N VAL A 219 -2.09 24.60 3.59
CA VAL A 219 -2.93 24.49 4.79
C VAL A 219 -3.61 25.82 5.11
N VAL A 220 -2.83 26.90 5.29
CA VAL A 220 -3.33 28.23 5.69
C VAL A 220 -4.32 28.81 4.68
N ASN A 221 -4.05 28.63 3.38
CA ASN A 221 -4.91 29.13 2.31
C ASN A 221 -6.12 28.23 2.04
N GLY A 222 -6.26 27.11 2.76
CA GLY A 222 -7.40 26.20 2.65
C GLY A 222 -7.43 25.35 1.38
N ALA A 223 -6.26 25.05 0.80
CA ALA A 223 -6.12 24.03 -0.25
C ALA A 223 -6.36 22.61 0.27
N LYS A 224 -6.23 22.42 1.60
CA LYS A 224 -6.50 21.19 2.35
C LYS A 224 -5.74 19.98 1.79
N PRO A 225 -4.46 19.82 2.17
CA PRO A 225 -3.71 18.61 1.86
C PRO A 225 -4.45 17.37 2.37
N CYS A 226 -4.50 16.29 1.60
CA CYS A 226 -5.28 15.10 1.91
C CYS A 226 -4.82 13.88 1.09
N ILE A 227 -5.50 12.74 1.28
CA ILE A 227 -5.50 11.59 0.37
C ILE A 227 -6.93 11.34 -0.08
N ARG A 228 -7.15 11.15 -1.39
CA ARG A 228 -8.49 10.93 -1.96
C ARG A 228 -8.56 9.74 -2.90
N SER A 229 -9.70 9.07 -2.93
CA SER A 229 -10.03 8.05 -3.95
C SER A 229 -10.46 8.70 -5.26
N VAL A 230 -10.51 7.91 -6.34
CA VAL A 230 -11.06 8.37 -7.64
C VAL A 230 -12.53 8.76 -7.50
N ASP A 231 -13.30 7.99 -6.73
CA ASP A 231 -14.73 8.23 -6.53
C ASP A 231 -14.99 9.54 -5.80
N GLU A 232 -14.19 9.87 -4.78
CA GLU A 232 -14.28 11.16 -4.09
C GLU A 232 -13.99 12.33 -5.04
N ILE A 233 -12.98 12.20 -5.91
CA ILE A 233 -12.60 13.25 -6.85
C ILE A 233 -13.73 13.48 -7.86
N ARG A 234 -14.23 12.42 -8.49
CA ARG A 234 -15.34 12.51 -9.45
C ARG A 234 -16.62 13.03 -8.80
N GLY A 235 -16.95 12.56 -7.60
CA GLY A 235 -18.09 13.04 -6.84
C GLY A 235 -18.03 14.55 -6.56
N ALA A 236 -16.84 15.07 -6.22
CA ALA A 236 -16.66 16.51 -6.00
C ALA A 236 -16.76 17.33 -7.31
N GLN A 237 -16.27 16.80 -8.44
CA GLN A 237 -16.38 17.49 -9.74
C GLN A 237 -17.82 17.56 -10.24
N LEU A 238 -18.64 16.56 -9.97
CA LEU A 238 -20.07 16.57 -10.33
C LEU A 238 -20.90 17.55 -9.48
N ALA A 239 -20.41 17.90 -8.29
CA ALA A 239 -21.09 18.81 -7.37
C ALA A 239 -20.71 20.30 -7.56
N ALA A 240 -19.70 20.58 -8.39
CA ALA A 240 -19.17 21.91 -8.67
C ALA A 240 -19.76 22.52 -9.94
#